data_AF-Q0PEU3-F1
#
_entry.id   AF-Q0PEU3-F1
#
_cell.length_a   1.000
_cell.length_b   1.000
_cell.length_c   1.000
_cell.angle_alpha   90.00
_cell.angle_beta   90.00
_cell.angle_gamma   90.00
#
_symmetry.space_group_name_H-M   'P 1'
#
loop_
_entity.id
_entity.type
_entity.pdbx_description
1 polymer ?
#
loop_
_entity_poly.entity_id
_entity_poly.type
_entity_poly.pdbx_seq_one_letter_code
_entity_poly.pdbx_strand_id
1 'polypeptide(L)'
;SGLGSLLLERLSVDYGKKSKLGFTVYPSPQVSTSVVEPYNSVLSTHSLLEHTDVAVLLDNEAIYDICRRSLDIERPTYTNLNRLVSQVISSLTASLRFDGALNVDVTEFQTNLVPYPRIHFMLSSYAPVISAEKAYHEQLSVAEITNSAFEPSSMMAKCDPRHGKYMACCLMYRGDVVPKDVNAAVATIKTKRTIQFVDWCPTGFKCGIKYQPPTVVPGGDLAKVQRAVCMISNSTSVAEVFSRIDHKFDLMYAKRA
;
A
#
# COMPACT_ATOMS: atom_id res chain seq x y z
N SER A 1 8.63 -7.00 -15.89
CA SER A 1 9.76 -6.07 -15.97
C SER A 1 9.86 -5.47 -17.38
N GLY A 2 10.45 -6.15 -18.37
CA GLY A 2 10.85 -5.56 -19.65
C GLY A 2 9.73 -4.90 -20.48
N LEU A 3 8.66 -5.64 -20.82
CA LEU A 3 7.56 -5.08 -21.62
C LEU A 3 6.86 -3.90 -20.92
N GLY A 4 6.71 -3.98 -19.59
CA GLY A 4 6.11 -2.91 -18.79
C GLY A 4 6.95 -1.63 -18.81
N SER A 5 8.28 -1.76 -18.68
CA SER A 5 9.22 -0.64 -18.81
C SER A 5 9.09 0.04 -20.18
N LEU A 6 9.14 -0.74 -21.27
CA LEU A 6 9.00 -0.21 -22.63
C LEU A 6 7.66 0.50 -22.84
N LEU A 7 6.58 -0.05 -22.29
CA LEU A 7 5.26 0.59 -22.37
C LEU A 7 5.25 1.95 -21.66
N LEU A 8 5.85 2.05 -20.46
CA LEU A 8 5.92 3.30 -19.71
C LEU A 8 6.75 4.37 -20.42
N GLU A 9 7.85 3.97 -21.07
CA GLU A 9 8.65 4.85 -21.93
C GLU A 9 7.78 5.44 -23.06
N ARG A 10 7.06 4.58 -23.79
CA ARG A 10 6.18 5.02 -24.90
C ARG A 10 5.03 5.91 -24.42
N LEU A 11 4.38 5.55 -23.31
CA LEU A 11 3.33 6.36 -22.71
C LEU A 11 3.85 7.73 -22.25
N SER A 12 5.10 7.82 -21.80
CA SER A 12 5.70 9.10 -21.41
C SER A 12 5.98 9.99 -22.63
N VAL A 13 6.35 9.41 -23.77
CA VAL A 13 6.52 10.14 -25.03
C VAL A 13 5.18 10.64 -25.56
N ASP A 14 4.20 9.75 -25.69
CA ASP A 14 2.94 10.08 -26.37
C ASP A 14 1.96 10.84 -25.45
N TYR A 15 2.02 10.59 -24.13
CA TYR A 15 1.08 11.11 -23.13
C TYR A 15 1.77 11.71 -21.90
N GLY A 16 2.89 12.42 -22.08
CA GLY A 16 3.72 12.91 -20.97
C GLY A 16 3.01 13.79 -19.91
N LYS A 17 1.90 14.46 -20.26
CA LYS A 17 1.10 15.27 -19.32
C LYS A 17 0.09 14.47 -18.48
N LYS A 18 -0.03 13.16 -18.70
CA LYS A 18 -0.97 12.30 -17.97
C LYS A 18 -0.27 11.63 -16.79
N SER A 19 -0.95 11.61 -15.65
CA SER A 19 -0.46 10.92 -14.45
C SER A 19 -0.46 9.41 -14.66
N LYS A 20 0.62 8.77 -14.20
CA LYS A 20 0.89 7.34 -14.32
C LYS A 20 1.02 6.75 -12.92
N LEU A 21 0.04 5.96 -12.51
CA LEU A 21 0.00 5.24 -11.24
C LEU A 21 0.32 3.77 -11.48
N GLY A 22 1.34 3.25 -10.79
CA GLY A 22 1.72 1.84 -10.82
C GLY A 22 1.32 1.11 -9.54
N PHE A 23 0.68 -0.06 -9.68
CA PHE A 23 0.55 -1.04 -8.59
C PHE A 23 1.54 -2.16 -8.87
N THR A 24 2.69 -2.12 -8.21
CA THR A 24 3.84 -2.96 -8.54
C THR A 24 3.98 -4.09 -7.54
N VAL A 25 3.91 -5.33 -8.02
CA VAL A 25 4.17 -6.51 -7.20
C VAL A 25 5.69 -6.71 -7.12
N TYR A 26 6.23 -6.59 -5.92
CA TYR A 26 7.63 -6.78 -5.62
C TYR A 26 7.90 -8.23 -5.20
N PRO A 27 9.03 -8.82 -5.64
CA PRO A 27 9.37 -10.18 -5.28
C PRO A 27 9.80 -10.25 -3.83
N SER A 28 9.51 -11.40 -3.20
CA SER A 28 10.00 -11.73 -1.87
C SER A 28 10.97 -12.91 -1.91
N PRO A 29 11.90 -13.01 -0.94
CA PRO A 29 12.76 -14.17 -0.78
C PRO A 29 12.04 -15.51 -0.58
N GLN A 30 10.91 -15.53 0.12
CA GLN A 30 10.25 -16.78 0.52
C GLN A 30 9.26 -17.30 -0.52
N VAL A 31 8.72 -16.41 -1.36
CA VAL A 31 7.66 -16.72 -2.35
C VAL A 31 8.14 -16.45 -3.78
N SER A 32 9.46 -16.45 -4.00
CA SER A 32 10.05 -16.25 -5.32
C SER A 32 9.79 -17.44 -6.23
N THR A 33 9.32 -17.18 -7.45
CA THR A 33 9.06 -18.22 -8.45
C THR A 33 10.17 -18.33 -9.50
N SER A 34 11.01 -17.29 -9.60
CA SER A 34 12.10 -17.22 -10.56
C SER A 34 13.38 -16.67 -9.94
N VAL A 35 14.48 -17.37 -10.19
CA VAL A 35 15.81 -17.05 -9.66
C VAL A 35 16.29 -15.65 -10.11
N VAL A 36 15.85 -15.19 -11.28
CA VAL A 36 16.26 -13.91 -11.88
C VAL A 36 15.34 -12.73 -11.52
N GLU A 37 14.42 -12.92 -10.56
CA GLU A 37 13.56 -11.83 -10.05
C GLU A 37 14.36 -10.59 -9.58
N PRO A 38 15.50 -10.71 -8.86
CA PRO A 38 16.28 -9.54 -8.45
C PRO A 38 16.77 -8.69 -9.63
N TYR A 39 17.30 -9.31 -10.69
CA TYR A 39 17.70 -8.59 -11.92
C TYR A 39 16.52 -7.85 -12.54
N ASN A 40 15.39 -8.55 -12.69
CA ASN A 40 14.19 -8.01 -13.29
C ASN A 40 13.64 -6.82 -12.50
N SER A 41 13.65 -6.92 -11.17
CA SER A 41 13.21 -5.84 -10.27
C SER A 41 14.09 -4.61 -10.45
N VAL A 42 15.41 -4.73 -10.27
CA VAL A 42 16.33 -3.57 -10.39
C VAL A 42 16.19 -2.90 -11.76
N LEU A 43 16.20 -3.67 -12.85
CA LEU A 43 16.07 -3.13 -14.21
C LEU A 43 14.72 -2.42 -14.42
N SER A 44 13.62 -2.99 -13.92
CA SER A 44 12.31 -2.36 -14.05
C SER A 44 12.14 -1.13 -13.17
N THR A 45 12.70 -1.14 -11.96
CA THR A 45 12.67 0.00 -11.03
C THR A 45 13.42 1.20 -11.59
N HIS A 46 14.50 0.97 -12.36
CA HIS A 46 15.16 2.04 -13.09
C HIS A 46 14.20 2.77 -14.05
N SER A 47 13.42 2.05 -14.85
CA SER A 47 12.40 2.66 -15.72
C SER A 47 11.25 3.30 -14.95
N LEU A 48 10.79 2.66 -13.85
CA LEU A 48 9.72 3.21 -13.01
C LEU A 48 10.10 4.59 -12.45
N LEU A 49 11.37 4.77 -12.08
CA LEU A 49 11.91 5.99 -11.51
C LEU A 49 11.75 7.22 -12.42
N GLU A 50 11.79 7.03 -13.74
CA GLU A 50 11.70 8.11 -14.72
C GLU A 50 10.28 8.28 -15.28
N HIS A 51 9.53 7.18 -15.39
CA HIS A 51 8.28 7.15 -16.17
C HIS A 51 7.02 6.90 -15.34
N THR A 52 7.11 6.85 -14.01
CA THR A 52 5.94 6.68 -13.13
C THR A 52 5.85 7.86 -12.17
N ASP A 53 4.62 8.34 -11.94
CA ASP A 53 4.38 9.47 -11.03
C ASP A 53 4.20 8.99 -9.58
N VAL A 54 3.56 7.84 -9.38
CA VAL A 54 3.40 7.16 -8.08
C VAL A 54 3.45 5.64 -8.28
N ALA A 55 4.27 4.94 -7.50
CA ALA A 55 4.37 3.48 -7.53
C ALA A 55 4.04 2.90 -6.16
N VAL A 56 2.93 2.16 -6.05
CA VAL A 56 2.52 1.46 -4.83
C VAL A 56 3.19 0.09 -4.80
N LEU A 57 3.98 -0.17 -3.76
CA LEU A 57 4.63 -1.46 -3.57
C LEU A 57 3.69 -2.45 -2.89
N LEU A 58 3.62 -3.64 -3.48
CA LEU A 58 2.87 -4.80 -2.99
C LEU A 58 3.83 -5.98 -2.93
N ASP A 59 4.21 -6.43 -1.75
CA ASP A 59 5.12 -7.55 -1.53
C ASP A 59 4.32 -8.84 -1.31
N ASN A 60 4.60 -9.86 -2.12
CA ASN A 60 3.91 -11.15 -2.03
C ASN A 60 4.04 -11.80 -0.65
N GLU A 61 5.18 -11.67 0.04
CA GLU A 61 5.36 -12.27 1.37
C GLU A 61 4.59 -11.52 2.45
N ALA A 62 4.56 -10.18 2.39
CA ALA A 62 3.77 -9.41 3.33
C ALA A 62 2.27 -9.73 3.20
N ILE A 63 1.77 -9.83 1.98
CA ILE A 63 0.37 -10.18 1.70
C ILE A 63 0.10 -11.64 2.11
N TYR A 64 1.02 -12.56 1.84
CA TYR A 64 0.93 -13.96 2.27
C TYR A 64 0.85 -14.08 3.80
N ASP A 65 1.71 -13.36 4.53
CA ASP A 65 1.72 -13.32 5.99
C ASP A 65 0.41 -12.75 6.57
N ILE A 66 -0.14 -11.70 5.95
CA ILE A 66 -1.44 -11.14 6.32
C ILE A 66 -2.55 -12.17 6.11
N CYS A 67 -2.60 -12.84 4.96
CA CYS A 67 -3.59 -13.88 4.70
C CYS A 67 -3.49 -15.03 5.72
N ARG A 68 -2.27 -15.48 6.03
CA ARG A 68 -2.05 -16.59 6.96
C ARG A 68 -2.47 -16.24 8.39
N ARG A 69 -2.09 -15.06 8.87
CA ARG A 69 -2.33 -14.64 10.25
C ARG A 69 -3.75 -14.11 10.48
N SER A 70 -4.23 -13.24 9.59
CA SER A 70 -5.48 -12.50 9.80
C SER A 70 -6.69 -13.21 9.22
N LEU A 71 -6.51 -13.99 8.14
CA LEU A 71 -7.59 -14.76 7.52
C LEU A 71 -7.59 -16.24 7.92
N ASP A 72 -6.61 -16.69 8.72
CA ASP A 72 -6.47 -18.07 9.19
C ASP A 72 -6.31 -19.10 8.05
N ILE A 73 -5.68 -18.69 6.95
CA ILE A 73 -5.46 -19.54 5.78
C ILE A 73 -4.06 -20.15 5.91
N GLU A 74 -3.95 -21.45 6.19
CA GLU A 74 -2.66 -22.11 6.42
C GLU A 74 -1.71 -21.98 5.21
N ARG A 75 -2.25 -22.15 3.99
CA ARG A 75 -1.53 -22.09 2.72
C ARG A 75 -2.24 -21.17 1.71
N PRO A 76 -2.07 -19.83 1.83
CA PRO A 76 -2.66 -18.87 0.91
C PRO A 76 -2.26 -19.15 -0.54
N THR A 77 -3.25 -19.16 -1.44
CA THR A 77 -3.07 -19.27 -2.89
C THR A 77 -3.01 -17.89 -3.53
N TYR A 78 -2.57 -17.79 -4.79
CA TYR A 78 -2.64 -16.52 -5.54
C TYR A 78 -4.05 -15.93 -5.61
N THR A 79 -5.10 -16.76 -5.58
CA THR A 79 -6.48 -16.28 -5.51
C THR A 79 -6.74 -15.51 -4.22
N ASN A 80 -6.24 -15.99 -3.08
CA ASN A 80 -6.40 -15.32 -1.79
C ASN A 80 -5.61 -13.99 -1.76
N LEU A 81 -4.35 -14.03 -2.20
CA LEU A 81 -3.48 -12.84 -2.30
C LEU A 81 -4.12 -11.77 -3.21
N ASN A 82 -4.56 -12.17 -4.41
CA ASN A 82 -5.16 -11.25 -5.38
C ASN A 82 -6.48 -10.65 -4.87
N ARG A 83 -7.27 -11.39 -4.09
CA ARG A 83 -8.48 -10.83 -3.46
C ARG A 83 -8.12 -9.73 -2.46
N LEU A 84 -7.10 -9.93 -1.62
CA LEU A 84 -6.65 -8.89 -0.69
C LEU A 84 -6.10 -7.66 -1.44
N VAL A 85 -5.23 -7.89 -2.43
CA VAL A 85 -4.71 -6.81 -3.30
C VAL A 85 -5.85 -6.05 -3.98
N SER A 86 -6.87 -6.75 -4.48
CA SER A 86 -8.02 -6.11 -5.13
C SER A 86 -8.80 -5.19 -4.19
N GLN A 87 -8.86 -5.49 -2.88
CA GLN A 87 -9.50 -4.63 -1.89
C GLN A 87 -8.70 -3.35 -1.63
N VAL A 88 -7.37 -3.46 -1.56
CA VAL A 88 -6.46 -2.31 -1.46
C VAL A 88 -6.64 -1.40 -2.67
N ILE A 89 -6.50 -1.96 -3.88
CA ILE A 89 -6.63 -1.21 -5.14
C ILE A 89 -8.04 -0.61 -5.26
N SER A 90 -9.09 -1.36 -4.93
CA SER A 90 -10.46 -0.85 -4.94
C SER A 90 -10.62 0.33 -3.98
N SER A 91 -9.93 0.35 -2.85
CA SER A 91 -10.04 1.40 -1.85
C SER A 91 -9.27 2.65 -2.27
N LEU A 92 -8.07 2.49 -2.83
CA LEU A 92 -7.27 3.60 -3.35
C LEU A 92 -7.91 4.25 -4.58
N THR A 93 -8.60 3.48 -5.42
CA THR A 93 -9.32 3.98 -6.61
C THR A 93 -10.78 4.31 -6.34
N ALA A 94 -11.26 4.21 -5.09
CA ALA A 94 -12.65 4.48 -4.76
C ALA A 94 -13.02 5.95 -5.02
N SER A 95 -12.06 6.88 -4.85
CA SER A 95 -12.29 8.31 -5.09
C SER A 95 -12.59 8.67 -6.53
N LEU A 96 -12.12 7.87 -7.49
CA LEU A 96 -12.42 8.04 -8.92
C LEU A 96 -13.82 7.54 -9.31
N ARG A 97 -14.42 6.67 -8.49
CA ARG A 97 -15.62 5.91 -8.86
C ARG A 97 -16.85 6.31 -8.06
N PHE A 98 -16.65 6.84 -6.86
CA PHE A 98 -17.72 7.21 -5.94
C PHE A 98 -17.48 8.59 -5.35
N ASP A 99 -18.56 9.31 -5.12
CA ASP A 99 -18.53 10.55 -4.35
C ASP A 99 -18.33 10.27 -2.85
N GLY A 100 -17.87 11.27 -2.10
CA GLY A 100 -17.49 11.14 -0.70
C GLY A 100 -17.67 12.42 0.10
N ALA A 101 -17.64 12.27 1.43
CA ALA A 101 -17.65 13.41 2.35
C ALA A 101 -16.36 14.23 2.27
N LEU A 102 -15.25 13.54 1.99
CA LEU A 102 -13.92 14.12 1.89
C LEU A 102 -13.21 13.43 0.73
N ASN A 103 -13.01 14.17 -0.36
CA ASN A 103 -12.48 13.64 -1.60
C ASN A 103 -10.98 13.91 -1.66
N VAL A 104 -10.18 12.84 -1.64
CA VAL A 104 -8.77 12.87 -2.07
C VAL A 104 -8.74 12.15 -3.41
N ASP A 105 -8.39 12.89 -4.46
CA ASP A 105 -8.30 12.31 -5.79
C ASP A 105 -6.97 11.55 -5.98
N VAL A 106 -6.98 10.54 -6.82
CA VAL A 106 -5.77 9.82 -7.23
C VAL A 106 -4.79 10.76 -7.95
N THR A 107 -5.29 11.77 -8.64
CA THR A 107 -4.46 12.82 -9.24
C THR A 107 -3.72 13.64 -8.18
N GLU A 108 -4.28 13.76 -6.98
CA GLU A 108 -3.64 14.43 -5.85
C GLU A 108 -2.64 13.54 -5.11
N PHE A 109 -2.53 12.24 -5.42
CA PHE A 109 -1.51 11.40 -4.79
C PHE A 109 -0.10 11.91 -5.10
N GLN A 110 0.15 12.36 -6.33
CA GLN A 110 1.45 12.92 -6.69
C GLN A 110 1.74 14.17 -5.86
N THR A 111 0.82 15.13 -5.80
CA THR A 111 1.03 16.40 -5.10
C THR A 111 1.07 16.25 -3.57
N ASN A 112 0.27 15.33 -3.01
CA ASN A 112 0.16 15.16 -1.56
C ASN A 112 1.18 14.18 -0.98
N LEU A 113 1.63 13.19 -1.75
CA LEU A 113 2.46 12.09 -1.24
C LEU A 113 3.90 12.08 -1.77
N VAL A 114 4.19 12.77 -2.87
CA VAL A 114 5.52 12.75 -3.50
C VAL A 114 6.23 14.09 -3.24
N PRO A 115 7.05 14.21 -2.19
CA PRO A 115 7.77 15.45 -1.89
C PRO A 115 8.88 15.74 -2.91
N TYR A 116 9.49 14.69 -3.46
CA TYR A 116 10.55 14.76 -4.46
C TYR A 116 10.28 13.75 -5.57
N PRO A 117 10.49 14.10 -6.87
CA PRO A 117 10.10 13.25 -7.98
C PRO A 117 10.62 11.81 -7.95
N ARG A 118 11.82 11.58 -7.40
CA ARG A 118 12.42 10.23 -7.30
C ARG A 118 11.92 9.41 -6.10
N ILE A 119 11.25 10.03 -5.16
CA ILE A 119 10.77 9.40 -3.91
C ILE A 119 9.25 9.21 -4.03
N HIS A 120 8.83 8.47 -5.05
CA HIS A 120 7.41 8.24 -5.37
C HIS A 120 6.93 6.81 -5.07
N PHE A 121 7.69 6.10 -4.24
CA PHE A 121 7.47 4.71 -3.88
C PHE A 121 6.65 4.63 -2.59
N MET A 122 5.40 4.22 -2.71
CA MET A 122 4.41 4.24 -1.63
C MET A 122 4.28 2.88 -0.96
N LEU A 123 4.23 2.90 0.36
CA LEU A 123 3.77 1.79 1.18
C LEU A 123 2.25 1.87 1.30
N SER A 124 1.59 0.72 1.30
CA SER A 124 0.16 0.62 1.54
C SER A 124 -0.14 -0.31 2.72
N SER A 125 -1.27 -0.09 3.37
CA SER A 125 -1.79 -0.92 4.45
C SER A 125 -3.31 -0.91 4.41
N TYR A 126 -3.93 -1.98 4.85
CA TYR A 126 -5.39 -2.12 4.84
C TYR A 126 -5.88 -2.67 6.15
N ALA A 127 -6.91 -2.04 6.70
CA ALA A 127 -7.57 -2.48 7.91
C ALA A 127 -9.08 -2.24 7.84
N PRO A 128 -9.90 -3.13 8.40
CA PRO A 128 -9.49 -4.38 9.02
C PRO A 128 -9.36 -5.51 7.98
N VAL A 129 -8.52 -6.50 8.28
CA VAL A 129 -8.44 -7.77 7.55
C VAL A 129 -8.93 -8.85 8.52
N ILE A 130 -10.17 -9.30 8.35
CA ILE A 130 -10.81 -10.28 9.24
C ILE A 130 -11.38 -11.41 8.40
N SER A 131 -11.22 -12.65 8.87
CA SER A 131 -11.82 -13.81 8.21
C SER A 131 -13.35 -13.78 8.29
N ALA A 132 -14.02 -14.32 7.27
CA ALA A 132 -15.47 -14.41 7.24
C ALA A 132 -16.08 -15.12 8.48
N GLU A 133 -15.32 -16.04 9.10
CA GLU A 133 -15.73 -16.79 10.30
C GLU A 133 -15.67 -15.95 11.58
N LYS A 134 -14.74 -15.00 11.68
CA LYS A 134 -14.51 -14.17 12.89
C LYS A 134 -15.34 -12.89 12.92
N ALA A 135 -16.08 -12.61 11.84
CA ALA A 135 -16.83 -11.36 11.63
C ALA A 135 -17.88 -11.03 12.69
N TYR A 136 -18.45 -12.04 13.35
CA TYR A 136 -19.61 -11.88 14.24
C TYR A 136 -19.26 -11.35 15.63
N HIS A 137 -17.98 -11.34 16.00
CA HIS A 137 -17.57 -11.08 17.38
C HIS A 137 -17.09 -9.65 17.63
N GLU A 138 -16.73 -8.87 16.60
CA GLU A 138 -16.09 -7.56 16.79
C GLU A 138 -16.57 -6.51 15.79
N GLN A 139 -17.24 -5.46 16.28
CA GLN A 139 -17.42 -4.22 15.52
C GLN A 139 -16.25 -3.28 15.82
N LEU A 140 -15.35 -3.11 14.86
CA LEU A 140 -14.21 -2.23 15.03
C LEU A 140 -14.61 -0.75 14.85
N SER A 141 -14.19 0.07 15.80
CA SER A 141 -14.30 1.51 15.76
C SER A 141 -13.36 2.14 14.73
N VAL A 142 -13.63 3.39 14.34
CA VAL A 142 -12.74 4.17 13.46
C VAL A 142 -11.33 4.26 14.06
N ALA A 143 -11.22 4.46 15.38
CA ALA A 143 -9.93 4.53 16.06
C ALA A 143 -9.13 3.22 15.97
N GLU A 144 -9.78 2.07 16.16
CA GLU A 144 -9.13 0.75 16.10
C GLU A 144 -8.63 0.39 14.70
N ILE A 145 -9.44 0.60 13.67
CA ILE A 145 -9.01 0.35 12.28
C ILE A 145 -7.89 1.31 11.88
N THR A 146 -7.93 2.56 12.35
CA THR A 146 -6.89 3.55 12.09
C THR A 146 -5.58 3.12 12.74
N ASN A 147 -5.61 2.72 14.01
CA ASN A 147 -4.43 2.20 14.70
C ASN A 147 -3.86 0.97 13.99
N SER A 148 -4.72 0.04 13.60
CA SER A 148 -4.34 -1.18 12.89
C SER A 148 -3.66 -0.91 11.56
N ALA A 149 -4.01 0.18 10.87
CA ALA A 149 -3.39 0.56 9.61
C ALA A 149 -1.92 0.97 9.76
N PHE A 150 -1.50 1.46 10.93
CA PHE A 150 -0.09 1.83 11.23
C PHE A 150 0.72 0.67 11.83
N GLU A 151 0.09 -0.45 12.14
CA GLU A 151 0.82 -1.62 12.63
C GLU A 151 1.70 -2.20 11.51
N PRO A 152 2.98 -2.51 11.76
CA PRO A 152 3.88 -3.12 10.76
C PRO A 152 3.30 -4.38 10.12
N SER A 153 2.51 -5.13 10.91
CA SER A 153 1.87 -6.36 10.48
C SER A 153 0.81 -6.15 9.39
N SER A 154 0.26 -4.95 9.24
CA SER A 154 -0.78 -4.64 8.25
C SER A 154 -0.21 -4.07 6.95
N MET A 155 1.11 -3.82 6.90
CA MET A 155 1.77 -3.28 5.73
C MET A 155 1.79 -4.30 4.59
N MET A 156 1.45 -3.85 3.38
CA MET A 156 1.47 -4.66 2.16
C MET A 156 2.86 -4.82 1.58
N ALA A 157 3.89 -4.27 2.22
CA ALA A 157 5.29 -4.47 1.87
C ALA A 157 6.08 -4.87 3.13
N LYS A 158 7.06 -5.78 2.98
CA LYS A 158 7.84 -6.26 4.11
C LYS A 158 8.87 -5.21 4.53
N CYS A 159 8.50 -4.32 5.43
CA CYS A 159 9.39 -3.34 6.03
C CYS A 159 8.85 -2.93 7.39
N ASP A 160 9.72 -2.47 8.28
CA ASP A 160 9.28 -1.90 9.55
C ASP A 160 9.18 -0.37 9.44
N PRO A 161 7.97 0.21 9.41
CA PRO A 161 7.80 1.66 9.34
C PRO A 161 8.40 2.41 10.54
N ARG A 162 8.65 1.72 11.66
CA ARG A 162 9.26 2.29 12.88
C ARG A 162 10.75 2.58 12.72
N HIS A 163 11.43 1.93 11.78
CA HIS A 163 12.83 2.21 11.44
C HIS A 163 12.98 3.39 10.46
N GLY A 164 11.86 3.91 9.94
CA GLY A 164 11.84 5.03 9.02
C GLY A 164 11.11 6.25 9.59
N LYS A 165 10.95 7.24 8.72
CA LYS A 165 10.10 8.40 8.96
C LYS A 165 9.09 8.56 7.84
N TYR A 166 7.87 8.90 8.19
CA TYR A 166 6.83 9.24 7.25
C TYR A 166 7.07 10.65 6.68
N MET A 167 7.06 10.75 5.36
CA MET A 167 7.07 12.02 4.65
C MET A 167 5.65 12.50 4.39
N ALA A 168 4.75 11.58 4.07
CA ALA A 168 3.35 11.85 3.83
C ALA A 168 2.51 10.59 4.07
N CYS A 169 1.25 10.78 4.46
CA CYS A 169 0.31 9.71 4.74
C CYS A 169 -1.10 10.13 4.32
N CYS A 170 -1.80 9.27 3.59
CA CYS A 170 -3.19 9.41 3.27
C CYS A 170 -4.00 8.22 3.79
N LEU A 171 -5.10 8.49 4.48
CA LEU A 171 -6.03 7.51 5.04
C LEU A 171 -7.34 7.58 4.26
N MET A 172 -7.63 6.54 3.48
CA MET A 172 -8.81 6.42 2.63
C MET A 172 -9.84 5.54 3.32
N TYR A 173 -10.76 6.17 4.05
CA TYR A 173 -11.84 5.50 4.76
C TYR A 173 -13.02 5.20 3.84
N ARG A 174 -13.69 4.08 4.11
CA ARG A 174 -14.90 3.63 3.42
C ARG A 174 -15.95 3.12 4.38
N GLY A 175 -17.22 3.36 4.06
CA GLY A 175 -18.39 2.88 4.79
C GLY A 175 -18.89 3.84 5.86
N ASP A 176 -19.45 3.28 6.92
CA ASP A 176 -20.01 4.04 8.05
C ASP A 176 -18.90 4.67 8.88
N VAL A 177 -18.47 5.88 8.49
CA VAL A 177 -17.35 6.61 9.09
C VAL A 177 -17.72 8.07 9.27
N VAL A 178 -17.67 8.54 10.53
CA VAL A 178 -17.96 9.92 10.89
C VAL A 178 -16.67 10.77 10.84
N PRO A 179 -16.65 11.94 10.17
CA PRO A 179 -15.45 12.78 10.07
C PRO A 179 -14.86 13.20 11.42
N LYS A 180 -15.70 13.41 12.44
CA LYS A 180 -15.25 13.73 13.81
C LYS A 180 -14.37 12.63 14.40
N ASP A 181 -14.75 11.37 14.21
CA ASP A 181 -14.04 10.22 14.74
C ASP A 181 -12.71 9.99 14.01
N VAL A 182 -12.67 10.27 12.70
CA VAL A 182 -11.43 10.27 11.91
C VAL A 182 -10.45 11.31 12.47
N ASN A 183 -10.90 12.54 12.71
CA ASN A 183 -10.05 13.60 13.26
C ASN A 183 -9.51 13.23 14.65
N ALA A 184 -10.35 12.65 15.52
CA ALA A 184 -9.94 12.18 16.83
C ALA A 184 -8.92 11.02 16.77
N ALA A 185 -9.15 10.05 15.86
CA ALA A 185 -8.24 8.93 15.64
C ALA A 185 -6.88 9.42 15.12
N VAL A 186 -6.86 10.32 14.13
CA VAL A 186 -5.62 10.91 13.58
C VAL A 186 -4.89 11.74 14.63
N ALA A 187 -5.60 12.50 15.47
CA ALA A 187 -4.98 13.25 16.56
C ALA A 187 -4.27 12.31 17.55
N THR A 188 -4.86 11.14 17.83
CA THR A 188 -4.23 10.11 18.67
C THR A 188 -3.03 9.46 17.99
N ILE A 189 -3.10 9.19 16.69
CA ILE A 189 -1.96 8.69 15.91
C ILE A 189 -0.77 9.64 15.99
N LYS A 190 -1.00 10.95 15.88
CA LYS A 190 0.05 11.97 15.93
C LYS A 190 0.80 12.03 17.26
N THR A 191 0.22 11.56 18.36
CA THR A 191 0.89 11.55 19.68
C THR A 191 1.71 10.29 19.93
N LYS A 192 1.59 9.25 19.08
CA LYS A 192 2.34 8.00 19.22
C LYS A 192 3.80 8.18 18.83
N ARG A 193 4.72 7.91 19.77
CA ARG A 193 6.18 7.99 19.55
C ARG A 193 6.71 7.04 18.48
N THR A 194 5.98 5.97 18.19
CA THR A 194 6.33 4.97 17.16
C THR A 194 6.02 5.44 15.75
N ILE A 195 5.23 6.51 15.58
CA ILE A 195 4.84 7.05 14.28
C ILE A 195 5.51 8.41 14.13
N GLN A 196 6.65 8.41 13.46
CA GLN A 196 7.48 9.60 13.33
C GLN A 196 7.38 10.17 11.93
N PHE A 197 7.07 11.46 11.83
CA PHE A 197 7.13 12.20 10.58
C PHE A 197 8.48 12.91 10.46
N VAL A 198 8.84 13.25 9.23
CA VAL A 198 9.92 14.18 8.94
C VAL A 198 9.61 15.57 9.52
N ASP A 199 10.65 16.28 9.94
CA ASP A 199 10.59 17.59 10.58
C ASP A 199 10.00 18.68 9.69
N TRP A 200 10.27 18.62 8.39
CA TRP A 200 9.76 19.58 7.41
C TRP A 200 8.30 19.32 6.95
N CYS A 201 7.64 18.23 7.42
CA CYS A 201 6.24 17.93 7.10
C CYS A 201 5.35 17.79 8.35
N PRO A 202 4.99 18.90 9.02
CA PRO A 202 4.19 18.89 10.24
C PRO A 202 2.71 18.50 10.02
N THR A 203 2.19 18.61 8.80
CA THR A 203 0.79 18.33 8.42
C THR A 203 0.67 17.16 7.44
N GLY A 204 1.49 16.12 7.61
CA GLY A 204 1.60 14.99 6.68
C GLY A 204 0.40 14.04 6.57
N PHE A 205 -0.77 14.36 7.14
CA PHE A 205 -1.97 13.52 7.04
C PHE A 205 -3.02 14.12 6.10
N LYS A 206 -3.43 13.33 5.12
CA LYS A 206 -4.65 13.56 4.33
C LYS A 206 -5.65 12.46 4.64
N CYS A 207 -6.93 12.80 4.70
CA CYS A 207 -7.98 11.81 4.90
C CYS A 207 -8.97 11.90 3.73
N GLY A 208 -9.49 10.77 3.29
CA GLY A 208 -10.61 10.69 2.36
C GLY A 208 -11.70 9.81 2.99
N ILE A 209 -12.97 10.15 2.78
CA ILE A 209 -14.10 9.39 3.34
C ILE A 209 -15.12 9.14 2.23
N LYS A 210 -15.44 7.86 2.01
CA LYS A 210 -16.46 7.40 1.06
C LYS A 210 -17.56 6.65 1.79
N TYR A 211 -18.81 6.99 1.53
CA TYR A 211 -19.96 6.43 2.25
C TYR A 211 -20.24 4.96 1.88
N GLN A 212 -19.84 4.53 0.67
CA GLN A 212 -20.07 3.17 0.23
C GLN A 212 -19.21 2.20 1.03
N PRO A 213 -19.82 1.21 1.73
CA PRO A 213 -19.08 0.23 2.48
C PRO A 213 -18.18 -0.62 1.56
N PRO A 214 -17.11 -1.24 2.09
CA PRO A 214 -16.32 -2.21 1.35
C PRO A 214 -17.18 -3.40 0.89
N THR A 215 -17.05 -3.78 -0.38
CA THR A 215 -17.76 -4.94 -0.93
C THR A 215 -16.81 -6.14 -0.94
N VAL A 216 -17.28 -7.28 -0.45
CA VAL A 216 -16.54 -8.55 -0.52
C VAL A 216 -17.01 -9.40 -1.68
N VAL A 217 -16.11 -10.20 -2.23
CA VAL A 217 -16.43 -11.16 -3.30
C VAL A 217 -17.16 -12.36 -2.70
N PRO A 218 -18.28 -12.85 -3.29
CA PRO A 218 -18.93 -14.08 -2.85
C PRO A 218 -17.95 -15.27 -2.84
N GLY A 219 -17.96 -16.06 -1.77
CA GLY A 219 -16.97 -17.14 -1.56
C GLY A 219 -15.54 -16.63 -1.36
N GLY A 220 -15.37 -15.35 -1.03
CA GLY A 220 -14.10 -14.76 -0.63
C GLY A 220 -13.81 -14.94 0.85
N ASP A 221 -12.55 -14.70 1.21
CA ASP A 221 -12.01 -15.00 2.54
C ASP A 221 -12.29 -13.89 3.57
N LEU A 222 -12.62 -12.69 3.09
CA LEU A 222 -12.83 -11.49 3.90
C LEU A 222 -14.27 -11.39 4.41
N ALA A 223 -14.40 -11.03 5.69
CA ALA A 223 -15.66 -10.65 6.31
C ALA A 223 -16.28 -9.41 5.68
N LYS A 224 -17.62 -9.38 5.64
CA LYS A 224 -18.36 -8.12 5.38
C LYS A 224 -18.17 -7.20 6.58
N VAL A 225 -17.68 -5.99 6.34
CA VAL A 225 -17.46 -4.98 7.37
C VAL A 225 -18.19 -3.70 7.04
N GLN A 226 -18.68 -2.99 8.07
CA GLN A 226 -19.37 -1.71 7.90
C GLN A 226 -18.42 -0.58 7.52
N ARG A 227 -17.14 -0.70 7.88
CA ARG A 227 -16.11 0.30 7.65
C ARG A 227 -14.74 -0.33 7.45
N ALA A 228 -13.91 0.34 6.65
CA ALA A 228 -12.49 0.02 6.47
C ALA A 228 -11.69 1.28 6.18
N VAL A 229 -10.37 1.18 6.31
CA VAL A 229 -9.39 2.20 5.96
C VAL A 229 -8.27 1.57 5.15
N CYS A 230 -7.94 2.20 4.04
CA CYS A 230 -6.73 1.92 3.29
C CYS A 230 -5.76 3.08 3.52
N MET A 231 -4.58 2.78 4.06
CA MET A 231 -3.51 3.75 4.16
C MET A 231 -2.61 3.65 2.93
N ILE A 232 -2.24 4.81 2.38
CA ILE A 232 -1.13 4.95 1.45
C ILE A 232 -0.18 5.99 2.01
N SER A 233 1.10 5.65 2.11
CA SER A 233 2.07 6.48 2.80
C SER A 233 3.41 6.45 2.11
N ASN A 234 4.07 7.60 2.09
CA ASN A 234 5.46 7.72 1.71
C ASN A 234 6.32 7.68 2.98
N SER A 235 7.15 6.66 3.12
CA SER A 235 7.99 6.45 4.28
C SER A 235 9.38 6.01 3.84
N THR A 236 10.41 6.50 4.53
CA THR A 236 11.80 6.11 4.24
C THR A 236 12.07 4.63 4.52
N SER A 237 11.19 3.95 5.26
CA SER A 237 11.26 2.50 5.52
C SER A 237 11.17 1.64 4.25
N VAL A 238 10.65 2.19 3.14
CA VAL A 238 10.69 1.51 1.82
C VAL A 238 12.11 1.18 1.38
N ALA A 239 13.13 1.90 1.87
CA ALA A 239 14.53 1.60 1.60
C ALA A 239 14.95 0.19 2.05
N GLU A 240 14.31 -0.38 3.08
CA GLU A 240 14.55 -1.77 3.48
C GLU A 240 14.16 -2.77 2.38
N VAL A 241 13.08 -2.47 1.63
CA VAL A 241 12.63 -3.30 0.50
C VAL A 241 13.68 -3.28 -0.61
N PHE A 242 14.16 -2.09 -0.98
CA PHE A 242 15.17 -1.94 -2.02
C PHE A 242 16.51 -2.56 -1.62
N SER A 243 16.98 -2.31 -0.39
CA SER A 243 18.24 -2.86 0.11
C SER A 243 18.29 -4.39 0.05
N ARG A 244 17.19 -5.08 0.33
CA ARG A 244 17.12 -6.54 0.20
C ARG A 244 17.24 -7.02 -1.25
N ILE A 245 16.70 -6.26 -2.20
CA ILE A 245 16.75 -6.60 -3.62
C ILE A 245 18.14 -6.34 -4.17
N ASP A 246 18.72 -5.18 -3.85
CA ASP A 246 20.06 -4.78 -4.26
C ASP A 246 21.10 -5.77 -3.75
N HIS A 247 21.01 -6.19 -2.48
CA HIS A 247 21.91 -7.20 -1.93
C HIS A 247 21.89 -8.51 -2.73
N LYS A 248 20.71 -8.98 -3.15
CA LYS A 248 20.58 -10.19 -3.97
C LYS A 248 21.13 -9.98 -5.38
N PHE A 249 20.83 -8.83 -5.98
CA PHE A 249 21.36 -8.45 -7.28
C PHE A 249 22.89 -8.49 -7.26
N ASP A 250 23.52 -7.87 -6.26
CA ASP A 250 24.97 -7.80 -6.13
C ASP A 250 25.61 -9.18 -6.03
N LEU A 251 25.03 -10.07 -5.21
CA LEU A 251 25.51 -11.45 -5.05
C LEU A 251 25.49 -12.24 -6.36
N MET A 252 24.43 -12.08 -7.17
CA MET A 252 24.30 -12.76 -8.46
C MET A 252 25.21 -12.12 -9.51
N TYR A 253 25.20 -10.80 -9.58
CA TYR A 253 25.93 -10.03 -10.60
C TYR A 253 27.44 -10.14 -10.44
N ALA A 254 27.95 -10.21 -9.20
CA ALA A 254 29.37 -10.44 -8.93
C ALA A 254 29.91 -11.72 -9.57
N LYS A 255 29.05 -12.73 -9.74
CA LYS A 255 29.40 -14.01 -10.39
C LYS A 255 29.01 -14.08 -11.86
N ARG A 256 28.36 -13.04 -12.41
CA ARG A 256 27.78 -13.05 -13.76
C ARG A 256 26.82 -14.24 -13.98
N ALA A 257 26.12 -14.63 -12.92
CA ALA A 257 25.12 -15.69 -12.92
C ALA A 257 23.81 -15.24 -13.56
#